data_AF-E9J8X8-F1
#
_entry.id   AF-E9J8X8-F1
#
_cell.length_a   1.000
_cell.length_b   1.000
_cell.length_c   1.000
_cell.angle_alpha   90.00
_cell.angle_beta   90.00
_cell.angle_gamma   90.00
#
_symmetry.space_group_name_H-M   'P 1'
#
loop_
_entity.id
_entity.type
_entity.pdbx_description
1 polymer ?
#
loop_
_entity_poly.entity_id
_entity_poly.type
_entity_poly.pdbx_seq_one_letter_code
_entity_poly.pdbx_strand_id
1 'polypeptide(L)' 'GKTAEASNAEDSITWDLKWSQDENAEIHGPHTSQQMHAWSKEGYFKKGAWVRKTGQQNQFYNAARIDFELYL' A
#
# COMPACT_ATOMS: atom_id res chain seq x y z
N GLY A 1 15.53 21.17 -1.52
CA GLY A 1 14.34 20.43 -1.06
C GLY A 1 13.87 19.57 -2.21
N LYS A 2 13.78 18.26 -2.04
CA LYS A 2 13.46 17.36 -3.14
C LYS A 2 11.94 17.27 -3.27
N THR A 3 11.39 18.15 -4.08
CA THR A 3 10.03 18.05 -4.64
C THR A 3 9.99 16.80 -5.51
N ALA A 4 9.27 15.76 -5.07
CA ALA A 4 8.95 14.63 -5.91
C ALA A 4 7.71 14.99 -6.72
N GLU A 5 8.00 15.31 -7.97
CA GLU A 5 7.11 15.63 -9.08
C GLU A 5 6.19 14.43 -9.36
N ALA A 6 4.88 14.62 -9.22
CA ALA A 6 3.87 13.66 -9.67
C ALA A 6 3.43 14.09 -11.09
N SER A 7 4.14 13.60 -12.10
CA SER A 7 3.94 13.92 -13.50
C SER A 7 3.39 12.72 -14.28
N ASN A 8 2.07 12.69 -14.44
CA ASN A 8 1.33 12.16 -15.60
C ASN A 8 1.93 10.92 -16.32
N ALA A 9 1.96 9.76 -15.67
CA ALA A 9 1.70 8.52 -16.39
C ALA A 9 0.27 8.07 -16.07
N GLU A 10 -0.28 7.17 -16.85
CA GLU A 10 -1.39 6.33 -16.42
C GLU A 10 -0.83 5.41 -15.30
N ASP A 11 -0.55 6.03 -14.15
CA ASP A 11 0.39 5.61 -13.12
C ASP A 11 -0.15 4.39 -12.37
N SER A 12 0.47 3.25 -12.59
CA SER A 12 0.22 2.03 -11.82
C SER A 12 0.28 2.35 -10.32
N ILE A 13 -0.85 2.23 -9.62
CA ILE A 13 -0.95 2.53 -8.19
C ILE A 13 0.04 1.65 -7.42
N THR A 14 0.79 2.28 -6.52
CA THR A 14 1.70 1.61 -5.59
C THR A 14 1.30 1.87 -4.14
N TRP A 15 1.76 0.98 -3.26
CA TRP A 15 1.29 0.89 -1.88
C TRP A 15 2.44 0.89 -0.87
N ASP A 16 2.28 1.72 0.16
CA ASP A 16 3.05 1.64 1.40
C ASP A 16 2.32 0.67 2.35
N LEU A 17 3.05 -0.20 3.04
CA LEU A 17 2.53 -1.27 3.89
C LEU A 17 3.13 -1.20 5.30
N LYS A 18 2.28 -1.35 6.33
CA LYS A 18 2.66 -1.55 7.73
C LYS A 18 2.10 -2.87 8.25
N TRP A 19 2.85 -3.56 9.10
CA TRP A 19 2.41 -4.79 9.77
C TRP A 19 1.89 -4.55 11.20
N SER A 20 1.90 -3.30 11.68
CA SER A 20 1.33 -2.87 12.97
C SER A 20 0.74 -1.45 12.85
N GLN A 21 -0.17 -1.07 13.76
CA GLN A 21 -0.68 0.30 13.90
C GLN A 21 0.22 1.19 14.75
N ASP A 22 1.29 0.66 15.32
CA ASP A 22 2.25 1.46 16.08
C ASP A 22 2.73 2.65 15.25
N GLU A 23 2.84 3.82 15.89
CA GLU A 23 3.28 5.05 15.20
C GLU A 23 4.65 4.86 14.55
N ASN A 24 5.52 4.12 15.23
CA ASN A 24 6.90 3.81 14.84
C ASN A 24 7.03 2.52 14.01
N ALA A 25 5.92 1.88 13.63
CA ALA A 25 5.98 0.70 12.78
C ALA A 25 6.66 1.04 11.43
N GLU A 26 7.57 0.17 11.01
CA GLU A 26 8.27 0.29 9.74
C GLU A 26 7.28 0.32 8.57
N ILE A 27 7.55 1.21 7.61
CA ILE A 27 6.79 1.31 6.37
C ILE A 27 7.57 0.57 5.28
N HIS A 28 6.97 -0.48 4.74
CA HIS A 28 7.49 -1.26 3.63
C HIS A 28 6.87 -0.79 2.31
N GLY A 29 7.65 -0.80 1.22
CA GLY A 29 7.19 -0.41 -0.11
C GLY A 29 8.17 0.53 -0.82
N PRO A 30 7.76 1.09 -1.97
CA PRO A 30 6.47 0.89 -2.63
C PRO A 30 6.28 -0.53 -3.18
N HIS A 31 5.07 -1.09 -3.00
CA HIS A 31 4.66 -2.37 -3.58
C HIS A 31 3.62 -2.16 -4.68
N THR A 32 3.64 -2.99 -5.73
CA THR A 32 2.65 -2.90 -6.81
C THR A 32 1.30 -3.48 -6.39
N SER A 33 0.21 -3.04 -7.02
CA SER A 33 -1.11 -3.68 -6.82
C SER A 33 -1.08 -5.19 -7.08
N GLN A 34 -0.25 -5.67 -8.02
CA GLN A 34 -0.09 -7.10 -8.31
C GLN A 34 0.54 -7.88 -7.15
N GLN A 35 1.58 -7.34 -6.53
CA GLN A 35 2.19 -7.95 -5.32
C GLN A 35 1.19 -7.98 -4.17
N MET A 36 0.50 -6.87 -3.93
CA MET A 36 -0.48 -6.75 -2.85
C MET A 36 -1.68 -7.69 -3.06
N HIS A 37 -2.15 -7.84 -4.30
CA HIS A 37 -3.20 -8.79 -4.65
C HIS A 37 -2.77 -10.23 -4.35
N ALA A 38 -1.56 -10.63 -4.77
CA ALA A 38 -1.03 -11.97 -4.49
C ALA A 38 -0.95 -12.26 -2.98
N TRP A 39 -0.37 -11.36 -2.19
CA TRP A 39 -0.29 -11.51 -0.73
C TRP A 39 -1.66 -11.54 -0.05
N SER A 40 -2.63 -10.79 -0.58
CA SER A 40 -4.02 -10.84 -0.11
C SER A 40 -4.64 -12.23 -0.33
N LYS A 41 -4.49 -12.79 -1.54
CA LYS A 41 -4.96 -14.16 -1.88
C LYS A 41 -4.29 -15.24 -1.03
N GLU A 42 -3.00 -15.08 -0.75
CA GLU A 42 -2.22 -15.98 0.10
C GLU A 42 -2.55 -15.83 1.60
N GLY A 43 -3.27 -14.76 1.98
CA GLY A 43 -3.76 -14.55 3.34
C GLY A 43 -2.79 -13.86 4.29
N TYR A 44 -1.74 -13.21 3.78
CA TYR A 44 -0.75 -12.48 4.59
C TYR A 44 -1.40 -11.40 5.46
N PHE A 45 -2.45 -10.75 4.96
CA PHE A 45 -3.11 -9.65 5.66
C PHE A 45 -4.15 -10.08 6.70
N LYS A 46 -4.45 -11.39 6.82
CA LYS A 46 -5.46 -11.90 7.76
C LYS A 46 -5.12 -11.63 9.23
N LYS A 47 -3.83 -11.53 9.56
CA LYS A 47 -3.33 -11.25 10.92
C LYS A 47 -3.28 -9.76 11.26
N GLY A 48 -3.59 -8.88 10.31
CA GLY A 48 -3.46 -7.44 10.47
C GLY A 48 -2.32 -6.89 9.62
N ALA A 49 -2.67 -6.00 8.71
CA ALA A 49 -1.77 -5.23 7.87
C ALA A 49 -2.51 -3.95 7.46
N TRP A 50 -1.76 -2.88 7.24
CA TRP A 50 -2.33 -1.59 6.89
C TRP A 50 -1.60 -0.98 5.71
N VAL A 51 -2.35 -0.39 4.79
CA VAL A 51 -1.82 0.12 3.52
C VAL A 51 -2.32 1.53 3.23
N ARG A 52 -1.54 2.27 2.44
CA ARG A 52 -1.99 3.48 1.76
C ARG A 52 -1.36 3.56 0.38
N LYS A 53 -1.89 4.41 -0.49
CA LYS A 53 -1.24 4.68 -1.77
C LYS A 53 0.05 5.47 -1.52
N THR A 54 1.15 5.06 -2.15
CA THR A 54 2.44 5.75 -2.00
C THR A 54 2.32 7.21 -2.45
N GLY A 55 2.99 8.11 -1.73
CA GLY A 55 2.94 9.56 -1.98
C GLY A 55 1.71 10.26 -1.39
N GLN A 56 0.71 9.52 -0.89
CA GLN A 56 -0.40 10.11 -0.15
C GLN A 56 -0.05 10.23 1.34
N GLN A 57 -0.40 11.37 1.94
CA GLN A 57 -0.25 11.61 3.38
C GLN A 57 -1.49 11.20 4.19
N ASN A 58 -2.39 10.43 3.58
CA ASN A 58 -3.59 9.95 4.25
C ASN A 58 -3.26 8.85 5.27
N GLN A 59 -4.27 8.54 6.09
CA GLN A 59 -4.21 7.44 7.04
C GLN A 59 -4.04 6.10 6.34
N PHE A 60 -3.39 5.15 7.01
CA PHE A 60 -3.32 3.77 6.56
C PHE A 60 -4.66 3.05 6.81
N TYR A 61 -5.10 2.23 5.85
CA TYR A 61 -6.33 1.45 5.90
C TYR A 61 -6.03 -0.03 6.07
N ASN A 62 -6.93 -0.80 6.67
CA ASN A 62 -6.73 -2.25 6.81
C ASN A 62 -6.62 -2.93 5.43
N ALA A 63 -5.49 -3.57 5.16
CA ALA A 63 -5.16 -4.20 3.88
C ALA A 63 -6.13 -5.34 3.51
N ALA A 64 -6.69 -6.04 4.49
CA ALA A 64 -7.68 -7.10 4.25
C ALA A 64 -9.04 -6.56 3.76
N ARG A 65 -9.26 -5.23 3.80
CA ARG A 65 -10.47 -4.58 3.28
C ARG A 65 -10.28 -3.94 1.91
N ILE A 66 -9.06 -3.97 1.38
CA ILE A 66 -8.76 -3.40 0.07
C ILE A 66 -8.82 -4.50 -0.97
N ASP A 67 -9.63 -4.29 -2.01
CA ASP A 67 -9.58 -5.12 -3.20
C ASP A 67 -8.51 -4.56 -4.16
N PHE A 68 -7.32 -5.17 -4.12
CA PHE A 68 -6.20 -4.77 -4.96
C PHE A 68 -6.40 -5.13 -6.44
N GLU A 69 -7.36 -6.03 -6.76
CA GLU A 69 -7.69 -6.39 -8.14
C GLU A 69 -8.25 -5.20 -8.94
N LEU A 70 -8.93 -4.26 -8.25
CA LEU A 70 -9.47 -3.04 -8.85
C LEU A 70 -8.41 -2.05 -9.36
N TYR A 71 -7.14 -2.34 -9.10
CA TYR A 71 -5.99 -1.49 -9.46
C TYR A 71 -4.94 -2.24 -10.28
N LEU A 72 -5.31 -3.40 -10.85
CA LEU A 72 -4.52 -4.17 -11.82
C LEU A 72 -4.81 -3.76 -13.26
#